data_AF-A0A4P7DTM4-F1
#
_entry.id   AF-A0A4P7DTM4-F1
#
_cell.length_a   1.000
_cell.length_b   1.000
_cell.length_c   1.000
_cell.angle_alpha   90.00
_cell.angle_beta   90.00
_cell.angle_gamma   90.00
#
_symmetry.space_group_name_H-M   'P 1'
#
loop_
_entity.id
_entity.type
_entity.pdbx_description
1 polymer ?
#
loop_
_entity_poly.entity_id
_entity_poly.type
_entity_poly.pdbx_seq_one_letter_code
_entity_poly.pdbx_strand_id
1 'polypeptide(L)'
;MIFNIQLLLGWMLYLQSPLVAYFFKEIPNSIKLREVRFFGLEHVTMMSISIVWMNICSFQIKKYIDSKKGFSFLWKRYIWICLFILASIPWSFSPLTSRPNWR
;
A
#
# COMPACT_ATOMS: atom_id res chain seq x y z
N MET A 1 -9.56 0.59 -11.67
CA MET A 1 -9.69 2.07 -11.76
C MET A 1 -9.59 2.72 -10.38
N ILE A 2 -10.41 2.34 -9.39
CA ILE A 2 -10.40 2.97 -8.06
C ILE A 2 -9.05 2.89 -7.32
N PHE A 3 -8.38 1.74 -7.36
CA PHE A 3 -7.03 1.59 -6.79
C PHE A 3 -5.98 2.47 -7.47
N ASN A 4 -6.11 2.76 -8.77
CA ASN A 4 -5.17 3.64 -9.46
C ASN A 4 -5.37 5.11 -9.07
N ILE A 5 -6.62 5.52 -8.80
CA ILE A 5 -6.92 6.84 -8.22
C ILE A 5 -6.34 6.94 -6.82
N GLN A 6 -6.52 5.90 -5.99
CA GLN A 6 -5.96 5.83 -4.65
C GLN A 6 -4.41 5.83 -4.64
N LEU A 7 -3.76 5.22 -5.64
CA LEU A 7 -2.31 5.33 -5.83
C LEU A 7 -1.90 6.77 -6.13
N LEU A 8 -2.57 7.42 -7.10
CA LEU A 8 -2.26 8.80 -7.48
C LEU A 8 -2.40 9.76 -6.30
N LEU A 9 -3.53 9.70 -5.60
CA LEU A 9 -3.77 10.50 -4.39
C LEU A 9 -2.72 10.21 -3.30
N GLY A 10 -2.39 8.94 -3.08
CA GLY A 10 -1.37 8.55 -2.12
C GLY A 10 0.00 9.14 -2.44
N TRP A 11 0.41 9.11 -3.71
CA TRP A 11 1.67 9.71 -4.16
C TRP A 11 1.67 11.24 -4.07
N MET A 12 0.56 11.90 -4.40
CA MET A 12 0.43 13.35 -4.22
C MET A 12 0.63 13.75 -2.76
N LEU A 13 -0.02 13.04 -1.82
CA LEU A 13 0.14 13.27 -0.39
C LEU A 13 1.55 12.94 0.10
N TYR A 14 2.17 11.89 -0.43
CA TYR A 14 3.53 11.48 -0.08
C TYR A 14 4.56 12.56 -0.43
N LEU A 15 4.46 13.14 -1.63
CA LEU A 15 5.37 14.19 -2.09
C LEU A 15 5.22 15.50 -1.31
N GLN A 16 4.04 15.79 -0.78
CA GLN A 16 3.75 16.98 0.03
C GLN A 16 3.98 16.77 1.53
N SER A 17 4.32 15.55 1.96
CA SER A 17 4.37 15.21 3.38
C SER A 17 5.65 15.74 4.06
N PRO A 18 5.54 16.59 5.10
CA PRO A 18 6.71 17.05 5.86
C PRO A 18 7.44 15.90 6.57
N LEU A 19 6.72 14.83 6.90
CA LEU A 19 7.30 13.64 7.54
C LEU A 19 8.22 12.87 6.58
N VAL A 20 7.83 12.80 5.30
CA VAL A 20 8.63 12.19 4.24
C VAL A 20 9.86 13.05 3.95
N ALA A 21 9.69 14.37 3.88
CA ALA A 21 10.80 15.29 3.73
C ALA A 21 11.82 15.18 4.88
N TYR A 22 11.33 15.04 6.13
CA TYR A 22 12.18 14.78 7.30
C TYR A 22 12.93 13.46 7.19
N PHE A 23 12.27 12.38 6.77
CA PHE A 23 12.89 11.06 6.57
C PHE A 23 14.11 11.13 5.63
N PHE A 24 13.97 11.80 4.49
CA PHE A 24 15.07 11.91 3.52
C PHE A 24 16.16 12.90 3.91
N LYS A 25 15.85 13.89 4.76
CA LYS A 25 16.85 14.85 5.26
C LYS A 25 17.84 14.20 6.24
N GLU A 26 17.36 13.30 7.10
CA GLU A 26 18.13 12.70 8.19
C GLU A 26 17.98 11.17 8.21
N ILE A 27 18.32 10.51 7.09
CA ILE A 27 18.13 9.06 6.92
C ILE A 27 18.71 8.21 8.08
N PRO A 28 19.94 8.45 8.57
CA PRO A 28 20.55 7.59 9.61
C PRO A 28 19.76 7.59 10.93
N ASN A 29 19.15 8.71 11.27
CA ASN A 29 18.33 8.86 12.48
C ASN A 29 16.89 8.42 12.23
N SER A 30 16.35 8.75 11.05
CA SER A 30 14.95 8.47 10.68
C SER A 30 14.65 6.99 10.51
N ILE A 31 15.62 6.18 10.08
CA ILE A 31 15.45 4.71 10.00
C ILE A 31 15.25 4.09 11.39
N LYS A 32 15.83 4.67 12.44
CA LYS A 32 15.67 4.17 13.83
C LYS A 32 14.27 4.49 14.38
N LEU A 33 13.66 5.58 13.91
CA LEU A 33 12.32 5.99 14.28
C LEU A 33 11.29 5.19 13.48
N ARG A 34 10.63 4.22 14.15
CA ARG A 34 9.70 3.29 13.51
C ARG A 34 8.60 3.99 12.71
N GLU A 35 7.97 5.01 13.27
CA GLU A 35 6.89 5.75 12.61
C GLU A 35 7.38 6.47 11.35
N VAL A 36 8.51 7.18 11.45
CA VAL A 36 9.09 7.93 10.33
C VAL A 36 9.52 6.98 9.22
N ARG A 37 10.14 5.84 9.55
CA ARG A 37 10.48 4.78 8.59
C ARG A 37 9.25 4.19 7.92
N PHE A 38 8.18 3.92 8.67
CA PHE A 38 6.98 3.34 8.11
C PHE A 38 6.35 4.26 7.05
N PHE A 39 6.11 5.53 7.39
CA PHE A 39 5.50 6.48 6.46
C PHE A 39 6.44 6.90 5.32
N GLY A 40 7.73 7.01 5.60
CA GLY A 40 8.75 7.41 4.62
C GLY A 40 9.15 6.32 3.64
N LEU A 41 8.96 5.04 4.00
CA LEU A 41 9.43 3.92 3.17
C LEU A 41 8.42 2.78 3.07
N GLU A 42 8.04 2.17 4.19
CA GLU A 42 7.31 0.89 4.19
C GLU A 42 5.87 1.04 3.64
N HIS A 43 5.16 2.10 4.03
CA HIS A 43 3.79 2.37 3.62
C HIS A 43 3.66 2.60 2.11
N VAL A 44 4.43 3.55 1.56
CA VAL A 44 4.35 3.93 0.14
C VAL A 44 4.78 2.78 -0.77
N THR A 45 5.79 2.00 -0.35
CA THR A 45 6.31 0.87 -1.12
C THR A 45 5.30 -0.28 -1.16
N MET A 46 4.80 -0.72 0.00
CA MET A 46 3.84 -1.82 0.09
C MET A 46 2.53 -1.48 -0.60
N MET A 47 2.04 -0.24 -0.47
CA MET A 47 0.83 0.20 -1.15
C MET A 47 1.01 0.25 -2.67
N SER A 48 2.14 0.75 -3.15
CA SER A 48 2.45 0.81 -4.59
C SER A 48 2.58 -0.58 -5.20
N ILE A 49 3.30 -1.48 -4.55
CA ILE A 49 3.47 -2.87 -4.99
C ILE A 49 2.12 -3.58 -5.07
N SER A 50 1.27 -3.40 -4.05
CA SER A 50 -0.07 -4.01 -4.01
C SER A 50 -0.94 -3.59 -5.20
N ILE A 51 -0.89 -2.31 -5.57
CA ILE A 51 -1.70 -1.77 -6.66
C ILE A 51 -1.15 -2.20 -8.02
N VAL A 52 0.18 -2.24 -8.19
CA VAL A 52 0.81 -2.82 -9.39
C VAL A 52 0.42 -4.29 -9.55
N TRP A 53 0.47 -5.07 -8.47
CA TRP A 53 0.03 -6.47 -8.49
C TRP A 53 -1.46 -6.58 -8.85
N MET A 54 -2.32 -5.72 -8.31
CA MET A 54 -3.74 -5.69 -8.68
C MET A 54 -3.95 -5.45 -10.19
N ASN A 55 -3.20 -4.54 -10.79
CA ASN A 55 -3.28 -4.27 -12.23
C ASN A 55 -2.82 -5.49 -13.06
N ILE A 56 -1.73 -6.14 -12.65
CA ILE A 56 -1.24 -7.37 -13.30
C ILE A 56 -2.29 -8.48 -13.21
N CYS A 57 -2.86 -8.71 -12.02
CA CYS A 57 -3.94 -9.68 -11.82
C CYS A 57 -5.16 -9.38 -12.71
N SER A 58 -5.53 -8.09 -12.82
CA SER A 58 -6.63 -7.63 -13.68
C SER A 58 -6.38 -7.87 -15.17
N PHE A 59 -5.12 -7.87 -15.61
CA PHE A 59 -4.78 -8.24 -16.98
C PHE A 59 -4.77 -9.76 -17.17
N GLN A 60 -4.19 -10.50 -16.22
CA GLN A 60 -4.06 -11.96 -16.33
C GLN A 60 -5.42 -12.68 -16.26
N ILE A 61 -6.38 -12.17 -15.46
CA ILE A 61 -7.71 -12.79 -15.35
C ILE A 61 -8.48 -12.81 -16.68
N LYS A 62 -8.19 -11.87 -17.58
CA LYS A 62 -8.81 -11.83 -18.92
C LYS A 62 -8.58 -13.12 -19.72
N LYS A 63 -7.48 -13.83 -19.46
CA LYS A 63 -7.16 -15.12 -20.10
C LYS A 63 -8.02 -16.29 -19.59
N TYR A 64 -8.76 -16.09 -18.50
CA TYR A 64 -9.51 -17.14 -17.81
C TYR A 64 -11.01 -16.90 -17.76
N ILE A 65 -11.53 -15.92 -18.54
CA ILE A 65 -12.94 -15.51 -18.54
C ILE A 65 -13.88 -16.70 -18.81
N ASP A 66 -13.54 -17.55 -19.79
CA ASP A 66 -14.36 -18.71 -20.16
C ASP A 66 -14.01 -20.00 -19.39
N SER A 67 -13.13 -19.91 -18.39
CA SER A 67 -12.67 -21.07 -17.64
C SER A 67 -13.33 -21.17 -16.27
N LYS A 68 -13.72 -22.38 -15.86
CA LYS A 68 -14.16 -22.66 -14.48
C LYS A 68 -13.09 -22.33 -13.43
N LYS A 69 -11.82 -22.14 -13.84
CA LYS A 69 -10.69 -21.83 -12.95
C LYS A 69 -10.51 -20.33 -12.70
N GLY A 70 -11.17 -19.45 -13.46
CA GLY A 70 -11.02 -17.99 -13.35
C GLY A 70 -11.36 -17.46 -11.95
N PHE A 71 -12.46 -17.93 -11.35
CA PHE A 71 -12.86 -17.51 -10.00
C PHE A 71 -11.82 -17.89 -8.93
N SER A 72 -11.36 -19.14 -8.91
CA SER A 72 -10.37 -19.61 -7.93
C SER A 72 -9.03 -18.86 -8.06
N PHE A 73 -8.64 -18.53 -9.29
CA PHE A 73 -7.45 -17.73 -9.58
C PHE A 73 -7.59 -16.30 -9.04
N LEU A 74 -8.72 -15.65 -9.30
CA LEU A 74 -8.99 -14.29 -8.86
C LEU A 74 -9.05 -14.20 -7.34
N TRP A 75 -9.85 -15.06 -6.70
CA TRP A 75 -10.12 -15.03 -5.26
C TRP A 75 -8.84 -15.16 -4.43
N LYS A 76 -7.98 -16.14 -4.74
CA LYS A 76 -6.72 -16.36 -4.01
C LYS A 76 -5.81 -15.14 -4.08
N ARG A 77 -5.68 -14.52 -5.24
CA ARG A 77 -4.78 -13.38 -5.46
C ARG A 77 -5.36 -12.09 -4.88
N TYR A 78 -6.66 -11.91 -5.00
CA TYR A 78 -7.36 -10.77 -4.43
C TYR A 78 -7.24 -10.75 -2.91
N ILE A 79 -7.39 -11.90 -2.24
CA ILE A 79 -7.14 -12.02 -0.79
C ILE A 79 -5.75 -11.53 -0.41
N TRP A 80 -4.71 -12.01 -1.09
CA TRP A 80 -3.34 -11.60 -0.78
C TRP A 80 -3.13 -10.10 -0.98
N ILE A 81 -3.65 -9.53 -2.08
CA ILE A 81 -3.53 -8.09 -2.33
C ILE A 81 -4.29 -7.29 -1.26
N CYS A 82 -5.50 -7.71 -0.90
CA CYS A 82 -6.26 -7.08 0.17
C CYS A 82 -5.52 -7.15 1.52
N LEU A 83 -4.90 -8.29 1.84
CA LEU A 83 -4.10 -8.42 3.06
C LEU A 83 -2.91 -7.45 3.07
N PHE A 84 -2.19 -7.29 1.95
CA PHE A 84 -1.10 -6.33 1.87
C PHE A 84 -1.58 -4.88 2.04
N ILE A 85 -2.68 -4.52 1.39
CA ILE A 85 -3.28 -3.17 1.50
C ILE A 85 -3.71 -2.92 2.95
N LEU A 86 -4.47 -3.83 3.55
CA LEU A 86 -4.96 -3.69 4.92
C LEU A 86 -3.82 -3.66 5.94
N ALA A 87 -2.77 -4.47 5.76
CA ALA A 87 -1.60 -4.46 6.64
C ALA A 87 -0.80 -3.16 6.52
N SER A 88 -0.84 -2.50 5.36
CA SER A 88 -0.11 -1.26 5.10
C SER A 88 -0.85 -0.01 5.59
N ILE A 89 -2.12 -0.11 5.99
CA ILE A 89 -2.87 1.02 6.53
C ILE A 89 -2.46 1.23 8.00
N PRO A 90 -2.09 2.46 8.40
CA PRO A 90 -1.70 2.79 9.78
C PRO A 90 -2.94 2.89 10.68
N TRP A 91 -3.56 1.76 10.99
CA TRP A 91 -4.71 1.69 11.89
C TRP A 91 -4.35 2.23 13.27
N SER A 92 -5.28 2.95 13.91
CA SER A 92 -5.08 3.47 15.28
C SER A 92 -4.81 2.38 16.31
N PHE A 93 -5.31 1.17 16.07
CA PHE A 93 -5.07 -0.03 16.89
C PHE A 93 -3.86 -0.86 16.45
N SER A 94 -3.13 -0.48 15.40
CA SER A 94 -1.99 -1.26 14.92
C SER A 94 -0.77 -1.09 15.83
N PRO A 95 -0.15 -2.18 16.31
CA PRO A 95 1.08 -2.12 17.11
C PRO A 95 2.32 -1.75 16.28
N LEU A 96 2.18 -1.67 14.95
CA LEU A 96 3.26 -1.30 14.04
C LEU A 96 3.40 0.22 13.96
N THR A 97 2.28 0.92 13.76
CA THR A 97 2.17 2.38 13.75
C THR A 97 0.72 2.77 14.02
N SER A 98 0.47 3.67 14.95
CA SER A 98 -0.86 4.19 15.22
C SER A 98 -0.94 5.66 14.76
N ARG A 99 -1.95 5.98 13.94
CA ARG A 99 -2.35 7.38 13.76
C ARG A 99 -3.53 7.67 14.69
N PRO A 100 -3.48 8.76 15.48
CA PRO A 100 -4.64 9.22 16.25
C PRO A 100 -5.83 9.44 15.31
N ASN A 101 -7.03 9.05 15.75
CA ASN A 101 -8.25 9.16 14.94
C ASN A 101 -8.68 10.62 14.69
N TRP A 102 -8.12 11.58 15.43
CA TRP A 102 -8.47 12.99 15.38
C TRP A 102 -7.22 13.84 15.20
N ARG A 103 -7.26 14.75 14.22
CA ARG A 103 -6.31 15.84 14.00
C ARG A 103 -7.07 17.04 13.44
#